data_AF-A0A6P2C6N1-F1
#
_entry.id   AF-A0A6P2C6N1-F1
#
_cell.length_a   1.000
_cell.length_b   1.000
_cell.length_c   1.000
_cell.angle_alpha   90.00
_cell.angle_beta   90.00
_cell.angle_gamma   90.00
#
_symmetry.space_group_name_H-M   'P 1'
#
loop_
_entity.id
_entity.type
_entity.pdbx_description
1 polymer ?
#
loop_
_entity_poly.entity_id
_entity_poly.type
_entity_poly.pdbx_seq_one_letter_code
_entity_poly.pdbx_strand_id
1 'polypeptide(L)'
;MRRLALLGAVLLALAAVTGVAWATRSDGTGTSAKTSAQAAAVTSVTRSCPPPASGTARIAMIAMPSQTKAAKSSSATPAGSATLSMVLAEPSAGATAPATKTAKPSASKASGTATSGTATSGTTASHGGKSKSKPSASARPSATGPVSVSAPGTVALLSEPGTGGSTVAATGQMAEGLEAEQSDASGMGLVSCTHPGSDMWFAGTGTSAGASAVRLYLMNTATVTASVDVTILTDTGEQEGLNSAVTVPPGQSATVDITPYVHGSQALALHVQAAIGQVAAAVWEGAKGGGAWLPQAAAPATTLVIPGLTVASSAARLFVTVPGSTDAQLTVVAYTPAGKAVQFPGAPVDASAGATTPLALSSLGASVAGLKLTSNVPIVAGVLIPGAGIGSFTSAAAPVVEQGVVAGNPAVKGDTVGLLLTAPSAAAQVSISVISSDGTVTAPAADQSVTVKAGHSLAVAVPRPPGSRKPFAIVIKPQAGSGPLYAVRVVTTGTGGLSAPVASLLTVPSALTSITLPPVGSSYRAVLP
;
A
#
# COMPACT_ATOMS: atom_id res chain seq x y z
N MET A 1 11.16 -44.45 -69.38
CA MET A 1 10.99 -43.06 -69.88
C MET A 1 9.76 -42.32 -69.31
N ARG A 2 8.58 -42.96 -69.11
CA ARG A 2 7.39 -42.30 -68.53
C ARG A 2 7.53 -41.78 -67.07
N ARG A 3 8.41 -42.35 -66.25
CA ARG A 3 8.63 -41.90 -64.86
C ARG A 3 9.50 -40.64 -64.72
N LEU A 4 10.40 -40.37 -65.68
CA LEU A 4 11.18 -39.13 -65.69
C LEU A 4 10.37 -37.93 -66.20
N ALA A 5 9.40 -38.16 -67.09
CA ALA A 5 8.51 -37.12 -67.57
C ALA A 5 7.63 -36.52 -66.45
N LEU A 6 7.20 -37.36 -65.49
CA LEU A 6 6.44 -36.90 -64.32
C LEU A 6 7.28 -36.04 -63.38
N LEU A 7 8.54 -36.43 -63.12
CA LEU A 7 9.46 -35.65 -62.28
C LEU A 7 9.79 -34.30 -62.91
N GLY A 8 9.98 -34.26 -64.24
CA GLY A 8 10.17 -33.02 -64.98
C GLY A 8 8.96 -32.08 -64.91
N ALA A 9 7.75 -32.63 -65.04
CA ALA A 9 6.51 -31.85 -64.93
C ALA A 9 6.28 -31.32 -63.50
N VAL A 10 6.60 -32.10 -62.47
CA VAL A 10 6.49 -31.66 -61.06
C VAL A 10 7.50 -30.57 -60.74
N LEU A 11 8.74 -30.67 -61.24
CA LEU A 11 9.75 -29.63 -61.06
C LEU A 11 9.39 -28.33 -61.77
N LEU A 12 8.81 -28.41 -62.98
CA LEU A 12 8.29 -27.24 -63.70
C LEU A 12 7.12 -26.59 -62.96
N ALA A 13 6.20 -27.40 -62.40
CA ALA A 13 5.10 -26.90 -61.59
C ALA A 13 5.60 -26.24 -60.30
N LEU A 14 6.56 -26.85 -59.60
CA LEU A 14 7.17 -26.25 -58.41
C LEU A 14 7.88 -24.94 -58.74
N ALA A 15 8.66 -24.90 -59.82
CA ALA A 15 9.35 -23.70 -60.28
C ALA A 15 8.37 -22.57 -60.62
N ALA A 16 7.27 -22.89 -61.30
CA ALA A 16 6.20 -21.94 -61.60
C ALA A 16 5.50 -21.43 -60.33
N VAL A 17 5.19 -22.32 -59.37
CA VAL A 17 4.58 -21.92 -58.09
C VAL A 17 5.54 -21.07 -57.26
N THR A 18 6.84 -21.40 -57.22
CA THR A 18 7.84 -20.56 -56.54
C THR A 18 8.07 -19.23 -57.26
N GLY A 19 8.00 -19.20 -58.59
CA GLY A 19 8.11 -17.98 -59.39
C GLY A 19 6.92 -17.06 -59.19
N VAL A 20 5.70 -17.61 -59.16
CA VAL A 20 4.48 -16.86 -58.82
C VAL A 20 4.55 -16.38 -57.37
N ALA A 21 4.97 -17.20 -56.41
CA ALA A 21 5.13 -16.78 -55.01
C ALA A 21 6.19 -15.68 -54.83
N TRP A 22 7.22 -15.64 -55.67
CA TRP A 22 8.21 -14.56 -55.70
C TRP A 22 7.68 -13.30 -56.38
N ALA A 23 6.89 -13.44 -57.45
CA ALA A 23 6.29 -12.32 -58.20
C ALA A 23 5.05 -11.72 -57.50
N THR A 24 4.31 -12.51 -56.72
CA THR A 24 3.20 -12.05 -55.86
C THR A 24 3.66 -11.72 -54.46
N ARG A 25 4.97 -11.77 -54.19
CA ARG A 25 5.55 -11.16 -53.01
C ARG A 25 5.35 -9.66 -53.22
N SER A 26 4.27 -9.12 -52.68
CA SER A 26 4.16 -7.69 -52.49
C SER A 26 5.41 -7.29 -51.74
N ASP A 27 6.27 -6.49 -52.37
CA ASP A 27 7.31 -5.76 -51.67
C ASP A 27 6.59 -4.94 -50.60
N GLY A 28 6.50 -5.54 -49.42
CA GLY A 28 6.01 -4.90 -48.23
C GLY A 28 7.04 -3.86 -47.83
N THR A 29 7.09 -2.76 -48.58
CA THR A 29 7.54 -1.45 -48.09
C THR A 29 6.51 -0.88 -47.12
N GLY A 30 5.86 -1.74 -46.34
CA GLY A 30 5.34 -1.37 -45.04
C GLY A 30 6.56 -1.28 -44.15
N THR A 31 7.15 -0.09 -44.07
CA THR A 31 7.91 0.33 -42.90
C THR A 31 7.14 -0.21 -41.70
N SER A 32 7.66 -1.22 -40.99
CA SER A 32 7.22 -1.46 -39.64
C SER A 32 7.58 -0.18 -38.90
N ALA A 33 6.65 0.77 -38.88
CA ALA A 33 6.69 1.86 -37.94
C ALA A 33 6.83 1.13 -36.60
N LYS A 34 7.99 1.29 -35.97
CA LYS A 34 8.12 1.00 -34.54
C LYS A 34 7.07 1.90 -33.90
N THR A 35 5.86 1.40 -33.71
CA THR A 35 4.83 2.12 -32.99
C THR A 35 5.42 2.31 -31.60
N SER A 36 5.88 3.53 -31.34
CA SER A 36 6.45 3.90 -30.05
C SER A 36 5.41 3.62 -28.98
N ALA A 37 5.85 3.13 -27.82
CA ALA A 37 4.97 2.96 -26.68
C ALA A 37 4.21 4.28 -26.44
N GLN A 38 2.88 4.20 -26.40
CA GLN A 38 2.02 5.38 -26.31
C GLN A 38 1.67 5.62 -24.84
N ALA A 39 1.89 6.85 -24.37
CA ALA A 39 1.39 7.28 -23.07
C ALA A 39 -0.13 7.47 -23.16
N ALA A 40 -0.87 6.82 -22.28
CA ALA A 40 -2.31 6.98 -22.13
C ALA A 40 -2.61 7.55 -20.74
N ALA A 41 -3.52 8.52 -20.65
CA ALA A 41 -3.96 9.07 -19.38
C ALA A 41 -4.65 7.98 -18.54
N VAL A 42 -4.50 8.07 -17.22
CA VAL A 42 -5.22 7.21 -16.28
C VAL A 42 -6.67 7.65 -16.26
N THR A 43 -7.57 6.84 -16.84
CA THR A 43 -9.00 7.17 -16.94
C THR A 43 -9.84 6.57 -15.82
N SER A 44 -9.31 5.57 -15.11
CA SER A 44 -9.94 4.96 -13.96
C SER A 44 -8.91 4.39 -13.00
N VAL A 45 -9.23 4.41 -11.70
CA VAL A 45 -8.39 3.84 -10.65
C VAL A 45 -9.28 3.38 -9.50
N THR A 46 -8.88 2.30 -8.82
CA THR A 46 -9.51 1.82 -7.60
C THR A 46 -8.44 1.68 -6.52
N ARG A 47 -8.73 2.18 -5.33
CA ARG A 47 -7.88 2.10 -4.14
C ARG A 47 -8.71 1.52 -3.00
N SER A 48 -8.12 0.67 -2.17
CA SER A 48 -8.79 0.05 -1.03
C SER A 48 -8.11 0.43 0.26
N CYS A 49 -8.88 0.88 1.23
CA CYS A 49 -8.42 1.26 2.55
C CYS A 49 -8.84 0.16 3.54
N PRO A 50 -7.91 -0.38 4.35
CA PRO A 50 -8.25 -1.45 5.28
C PRO A 50 -9.25 -1.01 6.34
N PRO A 51 -9.96 -1.93 7.00
CA PRO A 51 -10.79 -1.59 8.15
C PRO A 51 -10.00 -0.80 9.20
N PRO A 52 -10.61 0.16 9.90
CA PRO A 52 -9.91 0.92 10.93
C PRO A 52 -9.41 -0.01 12.03
N ALA A 53 -8.11 0.05 12.32
CA ALA A 53 -7.48 -0.80 13.33
C ALA A 53 -8.05 -0.56 14.74
N SER A 54 -8.53 0.66 15.00
CA SER A 54 -9.24 1.06 16.23
C SER A 54 -10.12 2.28 15.99
N GLY A 55 -11.33 2.27 16.56
CA GLY A 55 -12.22 3.44 16.57
C GLY A 55 -12.78 3.83 15.20
N THR A 56 -13.08 5.11 15.04
CA THR A 56 -13.53 5.68 13.75
C THR A 56 -12.34 6.25 12.99
N ALA A 57 -12.28 5.98 11.69
CA ALA A 57 -11.28 6.55 10.80
C ALA A 57 -11.90 7.49 9.78
N ARG A 58 -11.03 8.27 9.14
CA ARG A 58 -11.33 9.13 8.01
C ARG A 58 -10.56 8.64 6.79
N ILE A 59 -11.00 9.02 5.60
CA ILE A 59 -10.25 8.85 4.36
C ILE A 59 -9.84 10.22 3.86
N ALA A 60 -8.54 10.47 3.81
CA ALA A 60 -7.96 11.63 3.14
C ALA A 60 -7.68 11.25 1.68
N MET A 61 -8.14 12.04 0.72
CA MET A 61 -7.93 11.76 -0.69
C MET A 61 -7.78 13.04 -1.52
N ILE A 62 -7.01 12.94 -2.60
CA ILE A 62 -6.81 14.01 -3.56
C ILE A 62 -6.44 13.42 -4.93
N ALA A 63 -6.93 14.03 -5.99
CA ALA A 63 -6.50 13.76 -7.36
C ALA A 63 -5.64 14.93 -7.86
N MET A 64 -4.46 14.64 -8.39
CA MET A 64 -3.53 15.62 -8.92
C MET A 64 -3.29 15.36 -10.42
N PRO A 65 -4.22 15.77 -11.30
CA PRO A 65 -4.03 15.62 -12.74
C PRO A 65 -2.83 16.42 -13.24
N SER A 66 -2.31 16.04 -14.41
CA SER A 66 -1.15 16.71 -15.00
C SER A 66 -1.50 18.17 -15.35
N GLN A 67 -0.69 19.12 -14.88
CA GLN A 67 -0.87 20.56 -15.11
C GLN A 67 -0.24 21.02 -16.44
N THR A 68 0.12 20.12 -17.35
CA THR A 68 0.68 20.53 -18.64
C THR A 68 -0.36 21.37 -19.37
N LYS A 69 -0.02 22.65 -19.65
CA LYS A 69 -0.80 23.52 -20.55
C LYS A 69 -1.27 22.65 -21.69
N ALA A 70 -2.59 22.54 -21.88
CA ALA A 70 -3.20 21.76 -22.94
C ALA A 70 -2.46 22.06 -24.25
N ALA A 71 -1.58 21.15 -24.66
CA ALA A 71 -1.20 21.08 -26.05
C ALA A 71 -2.52 20.85 -26.78
N LYS A 72 -2.70 21.49 -27.94
CA LYS A 72 -3.91 21.36 -28.77
C LYS A 72 -4.05 19.95 -29.38
N SER A 73 -3.87 18.89 -28.59
CA SER A 73 -4.29 17.53 -28.89
C SER A 73 -5.72 17.35 -28.38
N SER A 74 -6.60 16.94 -29.29
CA SER A 74 -8.06 16.96 -29.21
C SER A 74 -8.70 15.93 -28.26
N SER A 75 -8.13 15.66 -27.09
CA SER A 75 -8.76 14.82 -26.06
C SER A 75 -8.52 15.39 -24.67
N ALA A 76 -9.29 16.41 -24.30
CA ALA A 76 -9.39 16.80 -22.89
C ALA A 76 -9.94 15.60 -22.10
N THR A 77 -9.25 15.16 -21.05
CA THR A 77 -9.77 14.12 -20.16
C THR A 77 -11.15 14.57 -19.65
N PRO A 78 -12.22 13.76 -19.81
CA PRO A 78 -13.55 14.15 -19.39
C PRO A 78 -13.60 14.42 -17.89
N ALA A 79 -14.53 15.30 -17.48
CA ALA A 79 -14.83 15.53 -16.07
C ALA A 79 -15.08 14.19 -15.37
N GLY A 80 -14.46 14.04 -14.20
CA GLY A 80 -14.41 12.80 -13.46
C GLY A 80 -15.01 12.92 -12.07
N SER A 81 -15.26 11.79 -11.43
CA SER A 81 -15.65 11.75 -10.01
C SER A 81 -14.92 10.61 -9.32
N ALA A 82 -14.68 10.78 -8.02
CA ALA A 82 -14.23 9.73 -7.13
C ALA A 82 -15.34 9.40 -6.14
N THR A 83 -15.57 8.12 -5.90
CA THR A 83 -16.62 7.60 -5.02
C THR A 83 -16.00 6.79 -3.90
N LEU A 84 -16.37 7.11 -2.66
CA LEU A 84 -16.03 6.34 -1.48
C LEU A 84 -17.20 5.42 -1.12
N SER A 85 -16.95 4.11 -1.07
CA SER A 85 -17.93 3.09 -0.74
C SER A 85 -17.40 2.11 0.29
N MET A 86 -18.31 1.50 1.06
CA MET A 86 -17.97 0.44 2.02
C MET A 86 -17.63 -0.88 1.31
N VAL A 87 -16.66 -1.59 1.85
CA VAL A 87 -16.42 -3.02 1.60
C VAL A 87 -16.91 -3.78 2.83
N LEU A 88 -17.81 -4.74 2.63
CA LEU A 88 -18.44 -5.45 3.74
C LEU A 88 -17.42 -6.33 4.45
N ALA A 89 -17.47 -6.39 5.78
CA ALA A 89 -16.73 -7.40 6.52
C ALA A 89 -17.48 -8.73 6.42
N GLU A 90 -16.78 -9.78 5.99
CA GLU A 90 -17.33 -11.12 6.09
C GLU A 90 -17.39 -11.51 7.58
N PRO A 91 -18.48 -12.13 8.06
CA PRO A 91 -18.48 -12.70 9.40
C PRO A 91 -17.34 -13.72 9.48
N SER A 92 -16.35 -13.45 10.34
CA SER A 92 -15.13 -14.24 10.46
C SER A 92 -15.43 -15.73 10.49
N ALA A 93 -15.22 -16.41 9.36
CA ALA A 93 -15.25 -17.86 9.30
C ALA A 93 -13.97 -18.32 9.98
N GLY A 94 -14.06 -18.60 11.28
CA GLY A 94 -12.96 -19.22 12.00
C GLY A 94 -12.50 -20.45 11.23
N ALA A 95 -11.20 -20.48 10.91
CA ALA A 95 -10.54 -21.70 10.48
C ALA A 95 -10.96 -22.80 11.46
N THR A 96 -11.67 -23.81 10.96
CA THR A 96 -12.25 -24.85 11.80
C THR A 96 -11.11 -25.66 12.39
N ALA A 97 -10.74 -25.39 13.64
CA ALA A 97 -9.86 -26.26 14.40
C ALA A 97 -10.54 -27.65 14.57
N PRO A 98 -9.81 -28.77 14.52
CA PRO A 98 -10.43 -30.09 14.62
C PRO A 98 -11.09 -30.30 15.98
N ALA A 99 -12.33 -30.79 15.95
CA ALA A 99 -13.08 -31.13 17.14
C ALA A 99 -12.48 -32.35 17.87
N THR A 100 -11.97 -32.15 19.08
CA THR A 100 -11.79 -33.23 20.06
C THR A 100 -12.94 -33.21 21.07
N LYS A 101 -13.78 -34.26 21.00
CA LYS A 101 -14.86 -34.57 21.94
C LYS A 101 -14.28 -35.04 23.28
N THR A 102 -14.80 -34.57 24.42
CA THR A 102 -15.41 -35.42 25.47
C THR A 102 -16.12 -34.61 26.57
N ALA A 103 -17.42 -34.94 26.77
CA ALA A 103 -18.24 -35.02 28.02
C ALA A 103 -18.21 -33.86 29.06
N LYS A 104 -19.30 -33.41 29.72
CA LYS A 104 -20.61 -33.97 30.10
C LYS A 104 -21.53 -32.82 30.59
N PRO A 105 -22.87 -32.89 30.41
CA PRO A 105 -23.81 -31.85 30.86
C PRO A 105 -24.36 -32.13 32.27
N SER A 106 -24.62 -31.07 33.05
CA SER A 106 -25.45 -31.15 34.26
C SER A 106 -26.66 -30.24 34.13
N ALA A 107 -27.82 -30.86 34.22
CA ALA A 107 -29.14 -30.23 34.23
C ALA A 107 -29.46 -29.66 35.62
N SER A 108 -30.29 -28.62 35.66
CA SER A 108 -31.32 -28.45 36.70
C SER A 108 -32.51 -27.70 36.12
N LYS A 109 -33.68 -28.08 36.59
CA LYS A 109 -35.01 -27.96 35.98
C LYS A 109 -35.95 -27.32 37.01
N ALA A 110 -36.97 -26.61 36.51
CA ALA A 110 -38.23 -26.22 37.18
C ALA A 110 -38.10 -25.15 38.28
N SER A 111 -39.05 -24.25 38.53
CA SER A 111 -40.53 -24.24 38.42
C SER A 111 -40.97 -22.75 38.43
N GLY A 112 -41.99 -22.30 37.67
CA GLY A 112 -43.37 -22.07 38.17
C GLY A 112 -43.42 -21.07 39.34
N THR A 113 -44.12 -19.93 39.31
CA THR A 113 -45.56 -19.77 39.07
C THR A 113 -45.90 -18.26 39.07
N ALA A 114 -46.90 -17.85 38.28
CA ALA A 114 -47.47 -16.51 38.28
C ALA A 114 -48.53 -16.34 39.40
N THR A 115 -48.59 -15.18 40.05
CA THR A 115 -49.79 -14.74 40.76
C THR A 115 -49.93 -13.21 40.69
N SER A 116 -51.12 -12.79 40.27
CA SER A 116 -51.66 -11.44 40.19
C SER A 116 -52.07 -10.90 41.56
N GLY A 117 -51.93 -9.59 41.76
CA GLY A 117 -52.52 -8.87 42.90
C GLY A 117 -52.52 -7.35 42.69
N THR A 118 -53.70 -6.75 42.73
CA THR A 118 -54.02 -5.37 42.38
C THR A 118 -54.16 -4.49 43.64
N ALA A 119 -53.67 -3.25 43.54
CA ALA A 119 -54.01 -2.00 44.27
C ALA A 119 -53.90 -1.90 45.80
N THR A 120 -53.25 -0.83 46.30
CA THR A 120 -53.90 0.31 47.00
C THR A 120 -52.87 1.41 47.31
N SER A 121 -53.33 2.66 47.17
CA SER A 121 -52.62 3.93 47.36
C SER A 121 -52.22 4.22 48.81
N GLY A 122 -51.10 4.92 49.02
CA GLY A 122 -50.67 5.49 50.30
C GLY A 122 -49.54 6.51 50.12
N THR A 123 -49.82 7.75 50.47
CA THR A 123 -49.03 8.99 50.35
C THR A 123 -47.71 8.97 51.14
N THR A 124 -46.61 9.51 50.60
CA THR A 124 -45.73 10.55 51.20
C THR A 124 -44.45 10.79 50.38
N ALA A 125 -43.97 12.03 50.41
CA ALA A 125 -42.89 12.58 49.60
C ALA A 125 -41.48 12.09 50.00
N SER A 126 -40.55 12.02 49.05
CA SER A 126 -39.25 12.73 49.05
C SER A 126 -38.27 12.21 47.97
N HIS A 127 -37.69 13.14 47.21
CA HIS A 127 -36.34 13.19 46.62
C HIS A 127 -35.67 11.94 45.99
N GLY A 128 -35.21 12.10 44.74
CA GLY A 128 -33.94 11.51 44.29
C GLY A 128 -34.03 10.72 42.98
N GLY A 129 -33.15 11.05 42.03
CA GLY A 129 -33.20 10.56 40.65
C GLY A 129 -32.97 9.05 40.46
N LYS A 130 -33.42 8.57 39.28
CA LYS A 130 -32.69 7.69 38.34
C LYS A 130 -33.63 7.28 37.20
N SER A 131 -33.39 7.81 36.01
CA SER A 131 -34.05 7.36 34.77
C SER A 131 -33.50 5.99 34.38
N LYS A 132 -34.38 4.98 34.34
CA LYS A 132 -34.11 3.64 33.78
C LYS A 132 -34.32 3.69 32.27
N SER A 133 -33.24 3.47 31.50
CA SER A 133 -33.32 3.26 30.06
C SER A 133 -33.80 1.84 29.74
N LYS A 134 -34.77 1.79 28.83
CA LYS A 134 -35.35 0.59 28.20
C LYS A 134 -34.32 -0.07 27.28
N PRO A 135 -34.24 -1.42 27.18
CA PRO A 135 -33.35 -2.06 26.23
C PRO A 135 -33.89 -1.84 24.81
N SER A 136 -33.16 -1.05 24.02
CA SER A 136 -33.43 -0.87 22.59
C SER A 136 -32.95 -2.08 21.82
N ALA A 137 -33.81 -2.58 20.95
CA ALA A 137 -33.53 -3.60 19.96
C ALA A 137 -32.29 -3.26 19.12
N SER A 138 -31.56 -4.31 18.76
CA SER A 138 -30.41 -4.32 17.86
C SER A 138 -30.72 -3.52 16.58
N ALA A 139 -30.09 -2.36 16.44
CA ALA A 139 -30.16 -1.57 15.22
C ALA A 139 -29.33 -2.27 14.12
N ARG A 140 -30.01 -2.65 13.04
CA ARG A 140 -29.38 -3.03 11.77
C ARG A 140 -28.55 -1.83 11.27
N PRO A 141 -27.29 -2.00 10.84
CA PRO A 141 -26.52 -0.91 10.27
C PRO A 141 -27.26 -0.34 9.04
N SER A 142 -27.64 0.93 9.08
CA SER A 142 -28.12 1.63 7.90
C SER A 142 -26.98 1.67 6.88
N ALA A 143 -27.23 1.17 5.66
CA ALA A 143 -26.28 1.26 4.56
C ALA A 143 -26.13 2.74 4.19
N THR A 144 -25.02 3.35 4.63
CA THR A 144 -24.63 4.69 4.18
C THR A 144 -24.28 4.58 2.70
N GLY A 145 -25.01 5.28 1.83
CA GLY A 145 -24.73 5.30 0.39
C GLY A 145 -23.34 5.87 0.07
N PRO A 146 -22.84 5.65 -1.17
CA PRO A 146 -21.52 6.12 -1.58
C PRO A 146 -21.41 7.65 -1.53
N VAL A 147 -20.26 8.17 -1.12
CA VAL A 147 -19.96 9.61 -1.07
C VAL A 147 -19.12 9.99 -2.29
N SER A 148 -19.51 11.02 -3.03
CA SER A 148 -18.84 11.44 -4.27
C SER A 148 -18.07 12.75 -4.10
N VAL A 149 -16.88 12.83 -4.73
CA VAL A 149 -16.02 14.01 -4.83
C VAL A 149 -15.67 14.22 -6.30
N SER A 150 -15.76 15.46 -6.80
CA SER A 150 -15.53 15.77 -8.22
C SER A 150 -14.56 16.94 -8.45
N ALA A 151 -13.94 17.47 -7.38
CA ALA A 151 -13.03 18.60 -7.47
C ALA A 151 -11.56 18.11 -7.37
N PRO A 152 -10.84 17.96 -8.50
CA PRO A 152 -9.42 17.65 -8.47
C PRO A 152 -8.63 18.82 -7.86
N GLY A 153 -7.41 18.54 -7.39
CA GLY A 153 -6.54 19.54 -6.77
C GLY A 153 -7.01 20.06 -5.42
N THR A 154 -8.03 19.45 -4.81
CA THR A 154 -8.55 19.79 -3.48
C THR A 154 -8.52 18.57 -2.58
N VAL A 155 -8.09 18.74 -1.33
CA VAL A 155 -8.09 17.65 -0.34
C VAL A 155 -9.50 17.41 0.18
N ALA A 156 -9.97 16.17 0.04
CA ALA A 156 -11.19 15.70 0.70
C ALA A 156 -10.84 14.86 1.92
N LEU A 157 -11.50 15.13 3.05
CA LEU A 157 -11.46 14.31 4.26
C LEU A 157 -12.86 13.77 4.55
N LEU A 158 -13.06 12.49 4.30
CA LEU A 158 -14.37 11.83 4.38
C LEU A 158 -14.43 10.92 5.62
N SER A 159 -15.61 10.76 6.22
CA SER A 159 -15.79 9.69 7.21
C SER A 159 -15.68 8.33 6.55
N GLU A 160 -14.93 7.41 7.14
CA GLU A 160 -14.90 6.05 6.63
C GLU A 160 -16.26 5.36 6.87
N PRO A 161 -16.89 4.75 5.83
CA PRO A 161 -18.19 4.14 5.97
C PRO A 161 -18.12 2.81 6.75
N GLY A 162 -18.68 2.82 7.96
CA GLY A 162 -18.89 1.67 8.84
C GLY A 162 -17.61 0.99 9.33
N THR A 163 -17.68 -0.33 9.57
CA THR A 163 -16.63 -1.08 10.31
C THR A 163 -15.84 -2.06 9.45
N GLY A 164 -16.23 -2.24 8.19
CA GLY A 164 -15.42 -2.95 7.19
C GLY A 164 -14.33 -2.05 6.64
N GLY A 165 -13.71 -2.47 5.53
CA GLY A 165 -12.81 -1.59 4.79
C GLY A 165 -13.58 -0.68 3.84
N SER A 166 -12.86 0.10 3.06
CA SER A 166 -13.45 1.04 2.10
C SER A 166 -12.78 0.97 0.73
N THR A 167 -13.53 1.32 -0.30
CA THR A 167 -13.01 1.47 -1.66
C THR A 167 -13.20 2.90 -2.14
N VAL A 168 -12.16 3.44 -2.78
CA VAL A 168 -12.16 4.71 -3.49
C VAL A 168 -12.00 4.40 -4.97
N ALA A 169 -13.08 4.54 -5.73
CA ALA A 169 -13.09 4.35 -7.17
C ALA A 169 -13.23 5.70 -7.87
N ALA A 170 -12.29 6.05 -8.74
CA ALA A 170 -12.31 7.29 -9.48
C ALA A 170 -12.25 7.07 -10.99
N THR A 171 -12.85 8.00 -11.73
CA THR A 171 -12.88 8.05 -13.19
C THR A 171 -12.53 9.43 -13.70
N GLY A 172 -12.20 9.54 -15.00
CA GLY A 172 -11.86 10.81 -15.65
C GLY A 172 -10.70 11.53 -14.96
N GLN A 173 -10.75 12.85 -14.88
CA GLN A 173 -9.68 13.65 -14.25
C GLN A 173 -9.43 13.33 -12.77
N MET A 174 -10.42 12.76 -12.06
CA MET A 174 -10.24 12.35 -10.67
C MET A 174 -9.43 11.05 -10.54
N ALA A 175 -9.20 10.31 -11.63
CA ALA A 175 -8.35 9.12 -11.61
C ALA A 175 -6.86 9.44 -11.77
N GLU A 176 -6.53 10.55 -12.45
CA GLU A 176 -5.15 10.99 -12.66
C GLU A 176 -4.49 11.43 -11.35
N GLY A 177 -3.40 10.76 -10.97
CA GLY A 177 -2.67 11.10 -9.75
C GLY A 177 -3.50 10.99 -8.48
N LEU A 178 -4.51 10.11 -8.45
CA LEU A 178 -5.31 9.87 -7.24
C LEU A 178 -4.49 9.11 -6.20
N GLU A 179 -4.38 9.73 -5.03
CA GLU A 179 -3.95 9.06 -3.80
C GLU A 179 -5.03 9.17 -2.72
N ALA A 180 -5.11 8.12 -1.91
CA ALA A 180 -6.00 8.04 -0.77
C ALA A 180 -5.29 7.35 0.39
N GLU A 181 -5.59 7.80 1.61
CA GLU A 181 -5.00 7.30 2.85
C GLU A 181 -6.11 7.17 3.89
N GLN A 182 -6.12 6.07 4.64
CA GLN A 182 -6.86 6.06 5.90
C GLN A 182 -6.12 6.98 6.86
N SER A 183 -6.85 7.88 7.50
CA SER A 183 -6.33 8.91 8.38
C SER A 183 -7.10 8.98 9.69
N ASP A 184 -6.49 9.58 10.71
CA ASP A 184 -7.20 9.92 11.94
C ASP A 184 -8.15 11.13 11.76
N ALA A 185 -8.78 11.56 12.85
CA ALA A 185 -9.69 12.71 12.85
C ALA A 185 -9.00 14.05 12.54
N SER A 186 -7.68 14.15 12.74
CA SER A 186 -6.89 15.34 12.39
C SER A 186 -6.50 15.39 10.91
N GLY A 187 -6.78 14.32 10.17
CA GLY A 187 -6.37 14.12 8.78
C GLY A 187 -4.93 13.63 8.65
N MET A 188 -4.32 13.11 9.72
CA MET A 188 -3.02 12.46 9.64
C MET A 188 -3.18 11.09 9.01
N GLY A 189 -2.66 10.89 7.80
CA GLY A 189 -2.65 9.57 7.15
C GLY A 189 -1.90 8.55 8.00
N LEU A 190 -2.44 7.35 8.13
CA LEU A 190 -1.91 6.24 8.95
C LEU A 190 -1.50 5.05 8.09
N VAL A 191 -2.20 4.82 6.98
CA VAL A 191 -1.90 3.79 5.98
C VAL A 191 -2.41 4.22 4.61
N SER A 192 -1.60 3.99 3.58
CA SER A 192 -2.00 4.26 2.20
C SER A 192 -3.05 3.25 1.75
N CYS A 193 -4.07 3.72 1.04
CA CYS A 193 -5.03 2.85 0.38
C CYS A 193 -4.37 2.26 -0.86
N THR A 194 -4.36 0.93 -0.98
CA THR A 194 -3.57 0.22 -1.99
C THR A 194 -4.44 -0.17 -3.19
N HIS A 195 -3.79 -0.33 -4.34
CA HIS A 195 -4.46 -0.90 -5.51
C HIS A 195 -4.64 -2.41 -5.29
N PRO A 196 -5.79 -3.01 -5.68
CA PRO A 196 -5.90 -4.46 -5.73
C PRO A 196 -4.79 -5.06 -6.59
N GLY A 197 -4.07 -6.03 -6.05
CA GLY A 197 -2.96 -6.71 -6.72
C GLY A 197 -3.04 -8.21 -6.57
N SER A 198 -2.05 -8.90 -7.13
CA SER A 198 -1.94 -10.36 -7.09
C SER A 198 -0.69 -10.88 -6.40
N ASP A 199 0.28 -10.01 -6.10
CA ASP A 199 1.54 -10.36 -5.46
C ASP A 199 1.97 -9.20 -4.55
N MET A 200 1.92 -9.43 -3.24
CA MET A 200 2.17 -8.40 -2.23
C MET A 200 3.06 -8.97 -1.12
N TRP A 201 4.04 -8.19 -0.69
CA TRP A 201 4.97 -8.57 0.35
C TRP A 201 4.91 -7.61 1.53
N PHE A 202 5.01 -8.13 2.74
CA PHE A 202 5.07 -7.35 3.98
C PHE A 202 6.16 -7.93 4.86
N ALA A 203 6.91 -7.09 5.57
CA ALA A 203 7.93 -7.53 6.52
C ALA A 203 7.82 -6.71 7.81
N GLY A 204 7.83 -7.39 8.95
CA GLY A 204 7.58 -6.80 10.25
C GLY A 204 8.17 -7.62 11.40
N THR A 205 7.69 -7.33 12.61
CA THR A 205 8.24 -7.96 13.81
C THR A 205 7.47 -9.21 14.18
N GLY A 206 8.18 -10.19 14.72
CA GLY A 206 7.53 -11.36 15.32
C GLY A 206 7.06 -11.11 16.75
N THR A 207 6.33 -12.07 17.33
CA THR A 207 5.72 -11.92 18.65
C THR A 207 6.71 -11.82 19.80
N SER A 208 7.87 -12.48 19.72
CA SER A 208 8.91 -12.36 20.77
C SER A 208 9.63 -11.01 20.74
N ALA A 209 9.42 -10.24 19.68
CA ALA A 209 9.99 -8.91 19.50
C ALA A 209 8.95 -7.77 19.59
N GLY A 210 7.80 -8.05 20.23
CA GLY A 210 6.86 -7.05 20.73
C GLY A 210 5.46 -7.07 20.10
N ALA A 211 5.25 -7.77 18.99
CA ALA A 211 3.92 -7.94 18.41
C ALA A 211 3.05 -8.85 19.30
N SER A 212 1.93 -8.34 19.79
CA SER A 212 0.93 -9.14 20.52
C SER A 212 -0.24 -9.58 19.64
N ALA A 213 -0.42 -8.96 18.47
CA ALA A 213 -1.46 -9.33 17.52
C ALA A 213 -1.00 -8.99 16.10
N VAL A 214 -1.12 -9.94 15.17
CA VAL A 214 -0.80 -9.75 13.75
C VAL A 214 -2.03 -10.11 12.93
N ARG A 215 -2.59 -9.15 12.19
CA ARG A 215 -3.81 -9.32 11.40
C ARG A 215 -3.57 -8.97 9.95
N LEU A 216 -3.93 -9.89 9.05
CA LEU A 216 -3.96 -9.65 7.61
C LEU A 216 -5.40 -9.35 7.20
N TYR A 217 -5.59 -8.23 6.51
CA TYR A 217 -6.85 -7.85 5.90
C TYR A 217 -6.75 -8.05 4.39
N LEU A 218 -7.70 -8.79 3.83
CA LEU A 218 -7.82 -9.01 2.40
C LEU A 218 -9.14 -8.42 1.92
N MET A 219 -9.10 -7.54 0.93
CA MET A 219 -10.26 -6.82 0.43
C MET A 219 -10.45 -7.09 -1.06
N ASN A 220 -11.62 -7.61 -1.41
CA ASN A 220 -12.00 -7.85 -2.79
C ASN A 220 -13.00 -6.78 -3.23
N THR A 221 -12.53 -5.79 -3.98
CA THR A 221 -13.37 -4.75 -4.57
C THR A 221 -13.93 -5.12 -5.94
N ALA A 222 -13.62 -6.32 -6.44
CA ALA A 222 -14.10 -6.80 -7.73
C ALA A 222 -15.51 -7.41 -7.60
N THR A 223 -16.09 -7.74 -8.75
CA THR A 223 -17.39 -8.39 -8.89
C THR A 223 -17.31 -9.91 -8.92
N VAL A 224 -16.10 -10.47 -8.86
CA VAL A 224 -15.82 -11.92 -8.86
C VAL A 224 -15.06 -12.30 -7.60
N THR A 225 -15.29 -13.52 -7.10
CA THR A 225 -14.60 -14.05 -5.92
C THR A 225 -13.09 -14.15 -6.17
N ALA A 226 -12.31 -13.74 -5.17
CA ALA A 226 -10.86 -13.91 -5.18
C ALA A 226 -10.44 -15.10 -4.32
N SER A 227 -9.33 -15.74 -4.69
CA SER A 227 -8.69 -16.82 -3.93
C SER A 227 -7.25 -16.44 -3.68
N VAL A 228 -6.82 -16.48 -2.42
CA VAL A 228 -5.55 -15.90 -1.98
C VAL A 228 -4.73 -16.90 -1.17
N ASP A 229 -3.54 -17.21 -1.64
CA ASP A 229 -2.54 -17.98 -0.92
C ASP A 229 -1.69 -17.02 -0.06
N VAL A 230 -1.36 -17.45 1.16
CA VAL A 230 -0.60 -16.64 2.12
C VAL A 230 0.55 -17.47 2.67
N THR A 231 1.77 -17.12 2.29
CA THR A 231 2.99 -17.71 2.85
C THR A 231 3.48 -16.87 4.01
N ILE A 232 3.86 -17.52 5.12
CA ILE A 232 4.38 -16.86 6.33
C ILE A 232 5.82 -17.30 6.53
N LEU A 233 6.76 -16.36 6.55
CA LEU A 233 8.20 -16.63 6.73
C LEU A 233 8.68 -15.97 8.03
N THR A 234 9.13 -16.75 9.01
CA THR A 234 9.71 -16.22 10.25
C THR A 234 11.24 -16.33 10.24
N ASP A 235 11.89 -15.94 11.33
CA ASP A 235 13.31 -16.18 11.60
C ASP A 235 13.66 -17.68 11.75
N THR A 236 12.66 -18.55 11.87
CA THR A 236 12.85 -20.01 11.92
C THR A 236 12.50 -20.72 10.60
N GLY A 237 12.15 -19.97 9.56
CA GLY A 237 11.75 -20.47 8.25
C GLY A 237 10.27 -20.29 7.95
N GLU A 238 9.80 -20.91 6.88
CA GLU A 238 8.38 -20.93 6.50
C GLU A 238 7.52 -21.61 7.56
N GLN A 239 6.36 -21.04 7.84
CA GLN A 239 5.43 -21.56 8.83
C GLN A 239 4.28 -22.30 8.14
N GLU A 240 3.98 -23.47 8.66
CA GLU A 240 2.84 -24.26 8.21
C GLU A 240 1.54 -23.81 8.90
N GLY A 241 0.39 -24.04 8.26
CA GLY A 241 -0.92 -23.92 8.92
C GLY A 241 -1.96 -23.12 8.16
N LEU A 242 -1.57 -22.19 7.29
CA LEU A 242 -2.47 -21.63 6.26
C LEU A 242 -2.47 -22.54 5.02
N ASN A 243 -2.96 -23.77 5.21
CA ASN A 243 -2.85 -24.83 4.20
C ASN A 243 -3.92 -24.74 3.09
N SER A 244 -4.79 -23.73 3.14
CA SER A 244 -5.87 -23.53 2.19
C SER A 244 -5.96 -22.06 1.82
N ALA A 245 -6.17 -21.80 0.52
CA ALA A 245 -6.39 -20.46 0.02
C ALA A 245 -7.57 -19.77 0.73
N VAL A 246 -7.38 -18.51 1.09
CA VAL A 246 -8.42 -17.66 1.66
C VAL A 246 -9.31 -17.18 0.53
N THR A 247 -10.59 -17.53 0.62
CA THR A 247 -11.60 -17.06 -0.33
C THR A 247 -12.14 -15.71 0.13
N VAL A 248 -12.21 -14.73 -0.77
CA VAL A 248 -12.76 -13.41 -0.48
C VAL A 248 -13.87 -13.11 -1.49
N PRO A 249 -15.16 -13.13 -1.09
CA PRO A 249 -16.27 -12.88 -2.00
C PRO A 249 -16.26 -11.45 -2.60
N PRO A 250 -17.02 -11.21 -3.69
CA PRO A 250 -17.14 -9.89 -4.31
C PRO A 250 -17.62 -8.81 -3.31
N GLY A 251 -16.97 -7.64 -3.32
CA GLY A 251 -17.33 -6.50 -2.48
C GLY A 251 -17.17 -6.75 -0.97
N GLN A 252 -16.43 -7.78 -0.58
CA GLN A 252 -16.24 -8.20 0.80
C GLN A 252 -14.77 -8.16 1.22
N SER A 253 -14.55 -8.28 2.52
CA SER A 253 -13.24 -8.33 3.15
C SER A 253 -13.14 -9.48 4.14
N ALA A 254 -12.01 -10.16 4.12
CA ALA A 254 -11.66 -11.22 5.06
C ALA A 254 -10.55 -10.71 6.00
N THR A 255 -10.62 -11.09 7.28
CA THR A 255 -9.55 -10.84 8.25
C THR A 255 -8.98 -12.17 8.70
N VAL A 256 -7.67 -12.36 8.51
CA VAL A 256 -6.93 -13.55 8.92
C VAL A 256 -6.09 -13.19 10.14
N ASP A 257 -6.27 -13.94 11.24
CA ASP A 257 -5.39 -13.82 12.40
C ASP A 257 -4.11 -14.61 12.14
N ILE A 258 -3.00 -13.88 12.04
CA ILE A 258 -1.67 -14.42 11.76
C ILE A 258 -0.93 -14.76 13.06
N THR A 259 -1.35 -14.17 14.18
CA THR A 259 -0.69 -14.29 15.50
C THR A 259 -0.35 -15.73 15.90
N PRO A 260 -1.22 -16.75 15.71
CA PRO A 260 -0.93 -18.13 16.10
C PRO A 260 0.26 -18.76 15.36
N TYR A 261 0.55 -18.31 14.12
CA TYR A 261 1.59 -18.88 13.27
C TYR A 261 2.97 -18.23 13.48
N VAL A 262 3.02 -17.11 14.20
CA VAL A 262 4.26 -16.34 14.44
C VAL A 262 4.60 -16.28 15.93
N HIS A 263 4.20 -17.31 16.69
CA HIS A 263 4.47 -17.39 18.12
C HIS A 263 5.96 -17.65 18.38
N GLY A 264 6.60 -16.80 19.19
CA GLY A 264 8.02 -16.93 19.55
C GLY A 264 8.99 -16.37 18.50
N SER A 265 8.55 -16.06 17.28
CA SER A 265 9.41 -15.50 16.21
C SER A 265 9.88 -14.08 16.55
N GLN A 266 11.11 -13.73 16.15
CA GLN A 266 11.67 -12.37 16.25
C GLN A 266 11.29 -11.50 15.05
N ALA A 267 11.01 -12.11 13.91
CA ALA A 267 10.65 -11.43 12.66
C ALA A 267 9.62 -12.24 11.88
N LEU A 268 8.85 -11.55 11.04
CA LEU A 268 7.97 -12.21 10.08
C LEU A 268 7.97 -11.48 8.74
N ALA A 269 7.61 -12.22 7.70
CA ALA A 269 7.15 -11.67 6.44
C ALA A 269 5.95 -12.45 5.93
N LEU A 270 5.07 -11.74 5.23
CA LEU A 270 3.90 -12.30 4.58
C LEU A 270 4.04 -12.10 3.07
N HIS A 271 3.89 -13.21 2.34
CA HIS A 271 3.68 -13.19 0.90
C HIS A 271 2.22 -13.47 0.64
N VAL A 272 1.51 -12.49 0.09
CA VAL A 272 0.10 -12.61 -0.27
C VAL A 272 0.03 -12.74 -1.78
N GLN A 273 -0.47 -13.88 -2.26
CA GLN A 273 -0.58 -14.16 -3.69
C GLN A 273 -2.03 -14.48 -4.06
N ALA A 274 -2.65 -13.66 -4.92
CA ALA A 274 -3.98 -13.96 -5.44
C ALA A 274 -3.86 -14.95 -6.59
N ALA A 275 -4.29 -16.20 -6.37
CA ALA A 275 -4.36 -17.23 -7.41
C ALA A 275 -5.49 -16.95 -8.41
N ILE A 276 -6.58 -16.35 -7.94
CA ILE A 276 -7.72 -15.92 -8.75
C ILE A 276 -8.10 -14.50 -8.37
N GLY A 277 -8.29 -13.64 -9.37
CA GLY A 277 -8.71 -12.26 -9.18
C GLY A 277 -7.58 -11.38 -8.64
N GLN A 278 -7.97 -10.32 -7.92
CA GLN A 278 -7.06 -9.37 -7.27
C GLN A 278 -7.65 -8.99 -5.92
N VAL A 279 -6.78 -8.73 -4.96
CA VAL A 279 -7.16 -8.23 -3.63
C VAL A 279 -6.26 -7.07 -3.23
N ALA A 280 -6.79 -6.15 -2.45
CA ALA A 280 -5.94 -5.25 -1.68
C ALA A 280 -5.65 -5.89 -0.33
N ALA A 281 -4.37 -5.92 0.05
CA ALA A 281 -3.91 -6.47 1.33
C ALA A 281 -3.39 -5.35 2.24
N ALA A 282 -3.63 -5.50 3.54
CA ALA A 282 -3.02 -4.66 4.56
C ALA A 282 -2.72 -5.49 5.81
N VAL A 283 -1.62 -5.18 6.48
CA VAL A 283 -1.18 -5.95 7.67
C VAL A 283 -1.05 -5.00 8.85
N TRP A 284 -1.71 -5.35 9.95
CA TRP A 284 -1.63 -4.62 11.20
C TRP A 284 -0.87 -5.43 12.24
N GLU A 285 0.15 -4.83 12.85
CA GLU A 285 0.81 -5.35 14.03
C GLU A 285 0.46 -4.51 15.25
N GLY A 286 -0.20 -5.13 16.23
CA GLY A 286 -0.54 -4.54 17.51
C GLY A 286 0.44 -4.97 18.59
N ALA A 287 0.69 -4.08 19.54
CA ALA A 287 1.42 -4.31 20.78
C ALA A 287 0.68 -3.68 21.97
N LYS A 288 1.23 -3.84 23.18
CA LYS A 288 0.78 -3.06 24.33
C LYS A 288 1.01 -1.57 24.06
N GLY A 289 -0.05 -0.77 24.13
CA GLY A 289 0.03 0.68 23.94
C GLY A 289 -0.17 1.17 22.50
N GLY A 290 -0.57 0.30 21.57
CA GLY A 290 -0.91 0.68 20.19
C GLY A 290 -0.33 -0.29 19.17
N GLY A 291 -0.52 -0.01 17.90
CA GLY A 291 0.04 -0.80 16.80
C GLY A 291 0.37 0.07 15.60
N ALA A 292 0.86 -0.57 14.56
CA ALA A 292 1.20 0.08 13.31
C ALA A 292 0.84 -0.80 12.11
N TRP A 293 0.54 -0.13 11.01
CA TRP A 293 0.38 -0.77 9.71
C TRP A 293 1.75 -1.06 9.11
N LEU A 294 1.90 -2.24 8.51
CA LEU A 294 3.07 -2.57 7.69
C LEU A 294 2.81 -2.06 6.27
N PRO A 295 3.69 -1.21 5.71
CA PRO A 295 3.62 -0.86 4.31
C PRO A 295 3.89 -2.07 3.43
N GLN A 296 3.20 -2.15 2.30
CA GLN A 296 3.54 -3.11 1.26
C GLN A 296 4.96 -2.83 0.78
N ALA A 297 5.80 -3.85 0.74
CA ALA A 297 7.16 -3.78 0.22
C ALA A 297 7.17 -3.92 -1.30
N ALA A 298 8.21 -3.37 -1.92
CA ALA A 298 8.55 -3.67 -3.31
C ALA A 298 8.77 -5.19 -3.49
N ALA A 299 8.50 -5.67 -4.72
CA ALA A 299 8.72 -7.06 -5.09
C ALA A 299 10.19 -7.49 -4.85
N PRO A 300 10.43 -8.79 -4.63
CA PRO A 300 11.77 -9.30 -4.37
C PRO A 300 12.79 -8.87 -5.44
N ALA A 301 13.91 -8.29 -5.01
CA ALA A 301 14.97 -7.81 -5.92
C ALA A 301 16.35 -7.89 -5.27
N THR A 302 17.40 -7.91 -6.10
CA THR A 302 18.80 -7.92 -5.64
C THR A 302 19.29 -6.54 -5.22
N THR A 303 18.55 -5.47 -5.55
CA THR A 303 18.82 -4.10 -5.09
C THR A 303 17.52 -3.46 -4.65
N LEU A 304 17.47 -3.03 -3.39
CA LEU A 304 16.31 -2.39 -2.77
C LEU A 304 16.72 -1.07 -2.13
N VAL A 305 15.77 -0.14 -2.02
CA VAL A 305 15.96 1.13 -1.33
C VAL A 305 14.81 1.35 -0.35
N ILE A 306 15.16 1.59 0.91
CA ILE A 306 14.24 2.06 1.95
C ILE A 306 14.33 3.59 1.96
N PRO A 307 13.24 4.32 1.62
CA PRO A 307 13.32 5.75 1.29
C PRO A 307 13.87 6.65 2.40
N GLY A 308 13.61 6.32 3.66
CA GLY A 308 14.07 7.13 4.78
C GLY A 308 13.63 6.58 6.12
N LEU A 309 14.45 6.85 7.12
CA LEU A 309 14.27 6.54 8.53
C LEU A 309 14.49 7.82 9.32
N THR A 310 13.66 8.03 10.33
CA THR A 310 13.90 9.07 11.35
C THR A 310 14.80 8.48 12.43
N VAL A 311 15.47 9.35 13.17
CA VAL A 311 16.66 9.01 13.96
C VAL A 311 16.56 9.22 15.44
N ALA A 312 15.33 9.27 15.93
CA ALA A 312 15.05 8.82 17.29
C ALA A 312 15.30 7.30 17.49
N SER A 313 16.02 6.62 16.58
CA SER A 313 15.92 5.19 16.32
C SER A 313 17.27 4.45 16.30
N SER A 314 18.18 4.74 17.25
CA SER A 314 19.36 3.87 17.46
C SER A 314 19.03 2.39 17.76
N ALA A 315 17.73 2.06 17.89
CA ALA A 315 17.17 0.72 17.99
C ALA A 315 16.30 0.31 16.78
N ALA A 316 16.46 0.95 15.61
CA ALA A 316 15.79 0.52 14.38
C ALA A 316 16.17 -0.92 14.03
N ARG A 317 15.18 -1.69 13.55
CA ARG A 317 15.36 -3.09 13.16
C ARG A 317 15.02 -3.25 11.69
N LEU A 318 15.99 -3.70 10.91
CA LEU A 318 15.83 -4.10 9.52
C LEU A 318 15.40 -5.57 9.49
N PHE A 319 14.38 -5.89 8.70
CA PHE A 319 13.94 -7.25 8.42
C PHE A 319 14.26 -7.57 6.97
N VAL A 320 15.03 -8.62 6.73
CA VAL A 320 15.40 -9.08 5.39
C VAL A 320 14.82 -10.46 5.17
N THR A 321 13.92 -10.57 4.20
CA THR A 321 13.29 -11.84 3.82
C THR A 321 13.93 -12.35 2.55
N VAL A 322 14.34 -13.62 2.56
CA VAL A 322 14.90 -14.32 1.41
C VAL A 322 13.88 -15.35 0.93
N PRO A 323 13.07 -15.04 -0.10
CA PRO A 323 12.05 -15.99 -0.57
C PRO A 323 12.64 -17.20 -1.31
N GLY A 324 13.90 -17.11 -1.76
CA GLY A 324 14.60 -18.20 -2.44
C GLY A 324 15.18 -19.24 -1.49
N SER A 325 15.75 -20.29 -2.08
CA SER A 325 16.38 -21.42 -1.38
C SER A 325 17.90 -21.26 -1.15
N THR A 326 18.47 -20.11 -1.51
CA THR A 326 19.90 -19.81 -1.35
C THR A 326 20.06 -18.63 -0.41
N ASP A 327 20.97 -18.74 0.56
CA ASP A 327 21.25 -17.68 1.52
C ASP A 327 21.69 -16.39 0.83
N ALA A 328 21.20 -15.27 1.36
CA ALA A 328 21.53 -13.95 0.88
C ALA A 328 22.77 -13.43 1.61
N GLN A 329 23.77 -13.01 0.84
CA GLN A 329 24.87 -12.16 1.29
C GLN A 329 24.55 -10.74 0.84
N LEU A 330 24.31 -9.84 1.79
CA LEU A 330 23.90 -8.47 1.49
C LEU A 330 24.82 -7.40 2.09
N THR A 331 24.95 -6.30 1.35
CA THR A 331 25.57 -5.06 1.82
C THR A 331 24.47 -4.04 2.11
N VAL A 332 24.52 -3.43 3.29
CA VAL A 332 23.60 -2.36 3.71
C VAL A 332 24.35 -1.04 3.80
N VAL A 333 23.97 -0.08 2.95
CA VAL A 333 24.53 1.27 2.93
C VAL A 333 23.47 2.26 3.36
N ALA A 334 23.74 3.01 4.42
CA ALA A 334 22.94 4.15 4.83
C ALA A 334 23.40 5.41 4.09
N TYR A 335 22.44 6.25 3.74
CA TYR A 335 22.62 7.57 3.17
C TYR A 335 22.13 8.58 4.18
N THR A 336 22.99 9.48 4.60
CA THR A 336 22.68 10.51 5.60
C THR A 336 22.97 11.90 5.02
N PRO A 337 22.65 12.99 5.74
CA PRO A 337 23.10 14.33 5.34
C PRO A 337 24.62 14.47 5.31
N ALA A 338 25.36 13.63 6.05
CA ALA A 338 26.82 13.60 6.06
C ALA A 338 27.41 12.72 4.94
N GLY A 339 26.57 11.97 4.21
CA GLY A 339 26.98 11.07 3.13
C GLY A 339 26.70 9.60 3.43
N LYS A 340 27.40 8.72 2.71
CA LYS A 340 27.20 7.27 2.74
C LYS A 340 27.93 6.62 3.92
N ALA A 341 27.28 5.69 4.61
CA ALA A 341 27.88 4.92 5.71
C ALA A 341 27.45 3.44 5.64
N VAL A 342 28.41 2.52 5.63
CA VAL A 342 28.15 1.07 5.67
C VAL A 342 27.74 0.65 7.08
N GLN A 343 26.63 -0.09 7.22
CA GLN A 343 26.07 -0.43 8.54
C GLN A 343 26.68 -1.68 9.19
N PHE A 344 27.35 -2.52 8.41
CA PHE A 344 27.98 -3.76 8.89
C PHE A 344 29.36 -3.92 8.22
N PRO A 345 30.41 -3.22 8.71
CA PRO A 345 31.73 -3.30 8.10
C PRO A 345 32.43 -4.64 8.40
N GLY A 346 33.17 -5.18 7.43
CA GLY A 346 34.07 -6.33 7.62
C GLY A 346 33.67 -7.61 6.85
N ALA A 347 32.38 -7.86 6.65
CA ALA A 347 31.88 -8.97 5.83
C ALA A 347 30.44 -8.66 5.33
N PRO A 348 29.97 -9.28 4.22
CA PRO A 348 28.56 -9.28 3.87
C PRO A 348 27.72 -9.79 5.03
N VAL A 349 26.52 -9.26 5.20
CA VAL A 349 25.56 -9.76 6.18
C VAL A 349 24.84 -10.95 5.58
N ASP A 350 24.78 -12.04 6.31
CA ASP A 350 24.03 -13.22 5.91
C ASP A 350 22.55 -13.10 6.34
N ALA A 351 21.65 -13.48 5.44
CA ALA A 351 20.25 -13.70 5.73
C ALA A 351 19.83 -15.07 5.17
N SER A 352 19.18 -15.87 6.02
CA SER A 352 18.85 -17.26 5.71
C SER A 352 17.79 -17.40 4.62
N ALA A 353 17.99 -18.36 3.72
CA ALA A 353 17.02 -18.78 2.73
C ALA A 353 15.69 -19.21 3.35
N GLY A 354 14.58 -18.94 2.66
CA GLY A 354 13.24 -19.32 3.11
C GLY A 354 12.84 -18.75 4.48
N ALA A 355 13.43 -17.64 4.90
CA ALA A 355 13.25 -17.07 6.23
C ALA A 355 13.32 -15.53 6.22
N THR A 356 12.97 -14.94 7.36
CA THR A 356 13.11 -13.50 7.62
C THR A 356 14.13 -13.25 8.72
N THR A 357 15.24 -12.62 8.37
CA THR A 357 16.35 -12.32 9.31
C THR A 357 16.22 -10.90 9.87
N PRO A 358 16.10 -10.71 11.20
CA PRO A 358 16.16 -9.40 11.84
C PRO A 358 17.61 -8.93 12.04
N LEU A 359 17.87 -7.66 11.70
CA LEU A 359 19.17 -7.02 11.80
C LEU A 359 19.04 -5.69 12.55
N ALA A 360 19.85 -5.48 13.59
CA ALA A 360 19.86 -4.23 14.34
C ALA A 360 20.65 -3.14 13.59
N LEU A 361 20.07 -1.95 13.44
CA LEU A 361 20.69 -0.80 12.78
C LEU A 361 21.30 0.19 13.80
N SER A 362 22.08 -0.32 14.76
CA SER A 362 22.59 0.47 15.89
C SER A 362 23.61 1.54 15.51
N SER A 363 24.20 1.46 14.31
CA SER A 363 25.23 2.38 13.80
C SER A 363 24.71 3.62 13.07
N LEU A 364 23.38 3.78 12.89
CA LEU A 364 22.81 4.90 12.13
C LEU A 364 22.97 6.28 12.82
N GLY A 365 23.28 6.29 14.13
CA GLY A 365 23.38 7.52 14.90
C GLY A 365 22.05 8.32 14.91
N ALA A 366 22.15 9.62 15.19
CA ALA A 366 20.99 10.51 15.37
C ALA A 366 20.64 11.34 14.10
N SER A 367 20.95 10.88 12.88
CA SER A 367 20.72 11.62 11.60
C SER A 367 19.89 10.87 10.57
N VAL A 368 18.85 11.51 9.97
CA VAL A 368 17.97 10.92 8.94
C VAL A 368 18.73 10.00 7.99
N ALA A 369 18.19 8.81 7.72
CA ALA A 369 18.88 7.83 6.90
C ALA A 369 17.99 7.14 5.88
N GLY A 370 18.33 7.18 4.59
CA GLY A 370 17.83 6.21 3.61
C GLY A 370 18.74 4.98 3.55
N LEU A 371 18.22 3.80 3.24
CA LEU A 371 19.05 2.58 3.13
C LEU A 371 19.02 2.06 1.70
N LYS A 372 20.16 1.63 1.17
CA LYS A 372 20.23 0.74 0.00
C LYS A 372 20.79 -0.59 0.42
N LEU A 373 20.08 -1.63 0.03
CA LEU A 373 20.47 -3.02 0.20
C LEU A 373 20.88 -3.57 -1.16
N THR A 374 21.98 -4.30 -1.21
CA THR A 374 22.42 -5.03 -2.41
C THR A 374 22.74 -6.46 -2.01
N SER A 375 22.19 -7.43 -2.72
CA SER A 375 22.29 -8.87 -2.41
C SER A 375 22.63 -9.69 -3.66
N ASN A 376 23.23 -10.86 -3.45
CA ASN A 376 23.46 -11.89 -4.47
C ASN A 376 22.16 -12.59 -4.94
N VAL A 377 21.09 -12.53 -4.16
CA VAL A 377 19.77 -13.14 -4.49
C VAL A 377 18.64 -12.12 -4.29
N PRO A 378 17.44 -12.34 -4.88
CA PRO A 378 16.29 -11.49 -4.60
C PRO A 378 15.91 -11.53 -3.13
N ILE A 379 15.71 -10.35 -2.54
CA ILE A 379 15.27 -10.17 -1.15
C ILE A 379 14.09 -9.22 -1.07
N VAL A 380 13.37 -9.24 0.05
CA VAL A 380 12.38 -8.23 0.47
C VAL A 380 12.88 -7.57 1.75
N ALA A 381 12.60 -6.29 1.94
CA ALA A 381 13.05 -5.57 3.13
C ALA A 381 12.00 -4.62 3.72
N GLY A 382 11.90 -4.65 5.06
CA GLY A 382 11.12 -3.74 5.89
C GLY A 382 11.95 -3.23 7.06
N VAL A 383 11.59 -2.09 7.64
CA VAL A 383 12.24 -1.56 8.85
C VAL A 383 11.19 -1.15 9.86
N LEU A 384 11.39 -1.56 11.11
CA LEU A 384 10.72 -1.00 12.27
C LEU A 384 11.55 0.15 12.83
N ILE A 385 10.91 1.31 12.95
CA ILE A 385 11.40 2.47 13.70
C ILE A 385 10.72 2.46 15.08
N PRO A 386 11.48 2.34 16.19
CA PRO A 386 10.92 2.40 17.53
C PRO A 386 10.16 3.69 17.79
N GLY A 387 9.12 3.59 18.60
CA GLY A 387 8.25 4.71 18.94
C GLY A 387 7.19 4.29 19.95
N ALA A 388 6.08 5.03 19.99
CA ALA A 388 4.94 4.65 20.82
C ALA A 388 4.34 3.30 20.36
N GLY A 389 3.84 2.50 21.32
CA GLY A 389 3.32 1.17 21.04
C GLY A 389 4.42 0.26 20.46
N ILE A 390 4.16 -0.30 19.27
CA ILE A 390 5.14 -1.12 18.55
C ILE A 390 6.19 -0.28 17.80
N GLY A 391 5.88 0.99 17.50
CA GLY A 391 6.68 1.87 16.65
C GLY A 391 6.00 2.18 15.30
N SER A 392 6.78 2.43 14.25
CA SER A 392 6.29 2.69 12.90
C SER A 392 7.11 1.93 11.88
N PHE A 393 6.46 1.41 10.83
CA PHE A 393 7.12 0.63 9.79
C PHE A 393 7.35 1.46 8.53
N THR A 394 8.42 1.14 7.82
CA THR A 394 8.66 1.51 6.43
C THR A 394 9.15 0.29 5.66
N SER A 395 9.06 0.31 4.34
CA SER A 395 9.49 -0.79 3.49
C SER A 395 10.37 -0.31 2.35
N ALA A 396 11.03 -1.25 1.69
CA ALA A 396 11.67 -0.98 0.42
C ALA A 396 10.60 -0.55 -0.61
N ALA A 397 10.88 0.53 -1.33
CA ALA A 397 9.94 1.10 -2.30
C ALA A 397 10.65 1.43 -3.62
N ALA A 398 9.86 1.58 -4.68
CA ALA A 398 10.33 2.10 -5.96
C ALA A 398 10.62 3.62 -5.86
N PRO A 399 11.48 4.17 -6.75
CA PRO A 399 11.67 5.61 -6.81
C PRO A 399 10.37 6.28 -7.28
N VAL A 400 10.18 7.52 -6.85
CA VAL A 400 9.06 8.35 -7.29
C VAL A 400 9.24 8.69 -8.77
N VAL A 401 8.23 8.41 -9.57
CA VAL A 401 8.19 8.70 -11.01
C VAL A 401 7.04 9.65 -11.28
N GLU A 402 7.27 10.63 -12.15
CA GLU A 402 6.31 11.69 -12.51
C GLU A 402 5.98 12.63 -11.34
N GLN A 403 5.26 12.13 -10.34
CA GLN A 403 4.95 12.81 -9.10
C GLN A 403 4.66 11.81 -7.99
N GLY A 404 4.86 12.23 -6.74
CA GLY A 404 4.38 11.53 -5.55
C GLY A 404 3.40 12.41 -4.80
N VAL A 405 2.35 11.82 -4.25
CA VAL A 405 1.30 12.55 -3.54
C VAL A 405 1.06 11.92 -2.17
N VAL A 406 0.93 12.75 -1.14
CA VAL A 406 0.56 12.35 0.21
C VAL A 406 -0.72 13.10 0.56
N ALA A 407 -1.82 12.37 0.70
CA ALA A 407 -3.16 12.95 0.75
C ALA A 407 -3.49 13.57 2.13
N GLY A 408 -3.10 12.90 3.22
CA GLY A 408 -3.52 13.27 4.58
C GLY A 408 -2.36 13.77 5.44
N ASN A 409 -2.24 15.09 5.60
CA ASN A 409 -1.31 15.71 6.55
C ASN A 409 -2.05 16.61 7.55
N PRO A 410 -1.74 16.50 8.86
CA PRO A 410 -2.43 17.27 9.89
C PRO A 410 -1.94 18.72 9.91
N ALA A 411 -2.86 19.65 10.16
CA ALA A 411 -2.53 21.07 10.42
C ALA A 411 -2.62 21.43 11.91
N VAL A 412 -2.46 20.45 12.80
CA VAL A 412 -2.57 20.61 14.25
C VAL A 412 -1.31 21.25 14.82
N LYS A 413 -1.46 22.05 15.89
CA LYS A 413 -0.31 22.65 16.59
C LYS A 413 0.35 21.57 17.47
N GLY A 414 1.66 21.43 17.36
CA GLY A 414 2.43 20.41 18.09
C GLY A 414 2.86 19.24 17.19
N ASP A 415 2.23 19.11 16.02
CA ASP A 415 2.64 18.16 14.99
C ASP A 415 3.63 18.83 14.04
N THR A 416 4.65 18.08 13.62
CA THR A 416 5.57 18.49 12.56
C THR A 416 5.48 17.50 11.42
N VAL A 417 5.19 18.01 10.22
CA VAL A 417 5.17 17.22 8.99
C VAL A 417 6.49 17.42 8.26
N GLY A 418 7.09 16.34 7.77
CA GLY A 418 8.30 16.40 6.98
C GLY A 418 8.38 15.33 5.91
N LEU A 419 9.30 15.55 4.98
CA LEU A 419 9.70 14.59 3.96
C LEU A 419 11.14 14.19 4.21
N LEU A 420 11.41 12.89 4.21
CA LEU A 420 12.77 12.36 4.15
C LEU A 420 13.02 11.92 2.72
N LEU A 421 14.01 12.53 2.08
CA LEU A 421 14.32 12.40 0.67
C LEU A 421 15.69 11.73 0.51
N THR A 422 15.78 10.69 -0.29
CA THR A 422 17.03 9.94 -0.51
C THR A 422 17.35 9.82 -1.99
N ALA A 423 18.59 10.13 -2.36
CA ALA A 423 19.10 10.05 -3.72
C ALA A 423 20.37 9.16 -3.76
N PRO A 424 20.23 7.83 -3.90
CA PRO A 424 21.32 6.89 -3.60
C PRO A 424 22.44 6.83 -4.65
N SER A 425 22.15 7.15 -5.91
CA SER A 425 23.06 6.96 -7.06
C SER A 425 23.43 8.25 -7.80
N ALA A 426 22.49 9.17 -8.02
CA ALA A 426 22.69 10.45 -8.68
C ALA A 426 21.92 11.56 -7.96
N ALA A 427 22.31 12.82 -8.16
CA ALA A 427 21.65 13.94 -7.52
C ALA A 427 20.22 14.10 -8.03
N ALA A 428 19.28 14.37 -7.13
CA ALA A 428 17.88 14.56 -7.45
C ALA A 428 17.46 16.01 -7.18
N GLN A 429 16.72 16.61 -8.10
CA GLN A 429 16.04 17.89 -7.90
C GLN A 429 14.55 17.61 -7.84
N VAL A 430 13.87 18.16 -6.85
CA VAL A 430 12.45 17.89 -6.60
C VAL A 430 11.72 19.16 -6.26
N SER A 431 10.59 19.42 -6.91
CA SER A 431 9.67 20.44 -6.44
C SER A 431 8.71 19.88 -5.40
N ILE A 432 8.44 20.67 -4.36
CA ILE A 432 7.54 20.30 -3.28
C ILE A 432 6.42 21.34 -3.23
N SER A 433 5.18 20.88 -3.31
CA SER A 433 3.99 21.71 -3.24
C SER A 433 3.09 21.24 -2.10
N VAL A 434 2.52 22.21 -1.39
CA VAL A 434 1.55 22.01 -0.31
C VAL A 434 0.20 22.47 -0.82
N ILE A 435 -0.76 21.54 -0.84
CA ILE A 435 -2.13 21.77 -1.33
C ILE A 435 -3.05 21.90 -0.13
N SER A 436 -3.58 23.10 0.07
CA SER A 436 -4.53 23.40 1.13
C SER A 436 -5.89 22.74 0.86
N SER A 437 -6.71 22.60 1.90
CA SER A 437 -8.07 22.04 1.77
C SER A 437 -9.01 22.84 0.85
N ASP A 438 -8.66 24.07 0.49
CA ASP A 438 -9.40 24.92 -0.46
C ASP A 438 -8.79 24.91 -1.88
N GLY A 439 -7.77 24.08 -2.11
CA GLY A 439 -7.04 23.99 -3.38
C GLY A 439 -5.89 24.98 -3.53
N THR A 440 -5.65 25.86 -2.56
CA THR A 440 -4.53 26.82 -2.62
C THR A 440 -3.19 26.07 -2.58
N VAL A 441 -2.35 26.35 -3.57
CA VAL A 441 -1.02 25.76 -3.72
C VAL A 441 0.04 26.71 -3.15
N THR A 442 0.87 26.19 -2.25
CA THR A 442 2.05 26.88 -1.71
C THR A 442 3.29 25.99 -1.85
N ALA A 443 4.49 26.55 -1.69
CA ALA A 443 5.74 25.80 -1.72
C ALA A 443 6.55 26.06 -0.44
N PRO A 444 7.29 25.07 0.09
CA PRO A 444 8.15 25.27 1.27
C PRO A 444 9.35 26.18 0.98
N ALA A 445 9.83 26.20 -0.27
CA ALA A 445 11.02 26.92 -0.70
C ALA A 445 10.67 28.00 -1.74
N ALA A 446 11.36 29.14 -1.65
CA ALA A 446 11.12 30.30 -2.52
C ALA A 446 11.42 30.03 -4.00
N ASP A 447 12.36 29.13 -4.27
CA ASP A 447 12.75 28.65 -5.61
C ASP A 447 11.95 27.40 -6.06
N GLN A 448 11.00 26.94 -5.23
CA GLN A 448 10.16 25.77 -5.45
C GLN A 448 10.93 24.46 -5.73
N SER A 449 12.24 24.39 -5.47
CA SER A 449 13.07 23.23 -5.79
C SER A 449 14.01 22.89 -4.63
N VAL A 450 14.06 21.61 -4.28
CA VAL A 450 14.99 21.07 -3.29
C VAL A 450 15.97 20.14 -3.99
N THR A 451 17.27 20.34 -3.75
CA THR A 451 18.32 19.47 -4.28
C THR A 451 18.78 18.48 -3.23
N VAL A 452 18.74 17.19 -3.56
CA VAL A 452 19.35 16.10 -2.79
C VAL A 452 20.61 15.66 -3.52
N LYS A 453 21.76 15.79 -2.88
CA LYS A 453 23.05 15.38 -3.46
C LYS A 453 23.09 13.88 -3.69
N ALA A 454 23.82 13.45 -4.72
CA ALA A 454 24.06 12.03 -4.96
C ALA A 454 24.68 11.38 -3.71
N GLY A 455 24.14 10.26 -3.28
CA GLY A 455 24.61 9.55 -2.11
C GLY A 455 24.30 10.22 -0.77
N HIS A 456 23.22 10.98 -0.68
CA HIS A 456 22.81 11.65 0.55
C HIS A 456 21.30 11.49 0.76
N SER A 457 20.91 11.74 2.01
CA SER A 457 19.52 11.93 2.39
C SER A 457 19.32 13.30 3.01
N LEU A 458 18.14 13.87 2.83
CA LEU A 458 17.76 15.18 3.31
C LEU A 458 16.39 15.11 3.99
N ALA A 459 16.27 15.71 5.18
CA ALA A 459 15.00 15.95 5.82
C ALA A 459 14.52 17.36 5.51
N VAL A 460 13.30 17.49 5.01
CA VAL A 460 12.66 18.77 4.69
C VAL A 460 11.42 18.91 5.56
N ALA A 461 11.39 19.91 6.44
CA ALA A 461 10.18 20.27 7.17
C ALA A 461 9.18 20.92 6.20
N VAL A 462 7.93 20.47 6.24
CA VAL A 462 6.88 20.97 5.38
C VAL A 462 6.00 21.92 6.20
N PRO A 463 5.98 23.23 5.87
CA PRO A 463 5.19 24.18 6.64
C PRO A 463 3.70 23.90 6.44
N ARG A 464 2.93 24.11 7.52
CA ARG A 464 1.47 24.08 7.46
C ARG A 464 0.97 25.24 6.59
N PRO A 465 -0.14 25.05 5.83
CA PRO A 465 -0.74 26.15 5.10
C PRO A 465 -1.09 27.34 6.01
N PRO A 466 -0.71 28.58 5.64
CA PRO A 466 -1.00 29.75 6.45
C PRO A 466 -2.52 29.98 6.52
N GLY A 467 -3.01 30.33 7.72
CA GLY A 467 -4.42 30.65 7.94
C GLY A 467 -5.39 29.46 7.96
N SER A 468 -4.93 28.23 7.69
CA SER A 468 -5.77 27.03 7.75
C SER A 468 -5.41 26.12 8.93
N ARG A 469 -6.44 25.55 9.55
CA ARG A 469 -6.32 24.45 10.53
C ARG A 469 -6.82 23.12 9.96
N LYS A 470 -7.16 23.09 8.68
CA LYS A 470 -7.65 21.90 7.98
C LYS A 470 -6.47 21.06 7.47
N PRO A 471 -6.65 19.75 7.33
CA PRO A 471 -5.64 18.89 6.71
C PRO A 471 -5.26 19.37 5.31
N PHE A 472 -4.06 19.00 4.88
CA PHE A 472 -3.49 19.39 3.60
C PHE A 472 -2.78 18.22 2.93
N ALA A 473 -2.54 18.33 1.63
CA ALA A 473 -1.78 17.34 0.87
C ALA A 473 -0.40 17.88 0.50
N ILE A 474 0.52 16.96 0.22
CA ILE A 474 1.86 17.25 -0.26
C ILE A 474 2.02 16.58 -1.61
N VAL A 475 2.55 17.32 -2.57
CA VAL A 475 2.89 16.83 -3.90
C VAL A 475 4.39 17.04 -4.11
N ILE A 476 5.09 15.99 -4.47
CA ILE A 476 6.50 16.05 -4.84
C ILE A 476 6.66 15.69 -6.31
N LYS A 477 7.48 16.43 -7.06
CA LYS A 477 7.75 16.14 -8.47
C LYS A 477 9.25 16.13 -8.72
N PRO A 478 9.86 14.94 -8.92
CA PRO A 478 11.22 14.85 -9.42
C PRO A 478 11.32 15.59 -10.76
N GLN A 479 12.33 16.45 -10.91
CA GLN A 479 12.52 17.21 -12.13
C GLN A 479 13.08 16.32 -13.25
N ALA A 480 12.76 16.65 -14.50
CA ALA A 480 13.31 15.96 -15.66
C ALA A 480 14.85 16.00 -15.65
N GLY A 481 15.48 14.86 -15.97
CA GLY A 481 16.94 14.72 -15.96
C GLY A 481 17.57 14.55 -14.58
N SER A 482 16.78 14.53 -13.50
CA SER A 482 17.27 14.26 -12.15
C SER A 482 17.45 12.76 -11.88
N GLY A 483 18.30 12.42 -10.90
CA GLY A 483 18.51 11.05 -10.44
C GLY A 483 17.29 10.47 -9.71
N PRO A 484 17.27 9.14 -9.45
CA PRO A 484 16.16 8.50 -8.78
C PRO A 484 15.98 9.04 -7.35
N LEU A 485 14.77 9.52 -7.06
CA LEU A 485 14.39 10.06 -5.77
C LEU A 485 13.47 9.08 -5.04
N TYR A 486 13.78 8.80 -3.78
CA TYR A 486 12.92 8.04 -2.88
C TYR A 486 12.46 8.96 -1.77
N ALA A 487 11.18 8.87 -1.39
CA ALA A 487 10.61 9.72 -0.37
C ALA A 487 9.73 8.95 0.62
N VAL A 488 9.76 9.40 1.88
CA VAL A 488 8.82 9.00 2.93
C VAL A 488 8.34 10.25 3.64
N ARG A 489 7.05 10.31 3.94
CA ARG A 489 6.46 11.34 4.80
C ARG A 489 6.54 10.89 6.24
N VAL A 490 7.08 11.75 7.08
CA VAL A 490 7.07 11.60 8.54
C VAL A 490 6.15 12.65 9.17
N VAL A 491 5.36 12.22 10.15
CA VAL A 491 4.72 13.12 11.12
C VAL A 491 5.27 12.80 12.50
N THR A 492 5.76 13.82 13.18
CA THR A 492 6.21 13.72 14.57
C THR A 492 5.35 14.58 15.48
N THR A 493 5.26 14.21 16.75
CA THR A 493 4.46 14.92 17.75
C THR A 493 5.33 15.40 18.91
N GLY A 494 5.15 16.66 19.33
CA GLY A 494 5.81 17.23 20.49
C GLY A 494 6.89 18.26 20.14
N THR A 495 7.82 18.48 21.07
CA THR A 495 8.93 19.42 20.90
C THR A 495 10.10 18.74 20.20
N GLY A 496 10.84 19.47 19.35
CA GLY A 496 12.01 18.94 18.64
C GLY A 496 11.83 18.72 17.14
N GLY A 497 10.70 19.11 16.56
CA GLY A 497 10.48 19.04 15.11
C GLY A 497 10.58 17.60 14.59
N LEU A 498 11.30 17.38 13.48
CA LEU A 498 11.46 16.06 12.86
C LEU A 498 12.27 15.06 13.70
N SER A 499 12.87 15.51 14.80
CA SER A 499 13.56 14.64 15.76
C SER A 499 12.67 14.18 16.92
N ALA A 500 11.43 14.68 17.00
CA ALA A 500 10.45 14.25 18.00
C ALA A 500 9.92 12.83 17.70
N PRO A 501 9.24 12.17 18.66
CA PRO A 501 8.66 10.84 18.43
C PRO A 501 7.78 10.78 17.18
N VAL A 502 7.95 9.72 16.39
CA VAL A 502 7.17 9.47 15.17
C VAL A 502 5.76 9.05 15.57
N ALA A 503 4.78 9.74 14.99
CA ALA A 503 3.36 9.40 15.10
C ALA A 503 2.84 8.70 13.83
N SER A 504 3.38 9.05 12.67
CA SER A 504 3.04 8.41 11.40
C SER A 504 4.21 8.45 10.42
N LEU A 505 4.33 7.39 9.63
CA LEU A 505 5.32 7.25 8.57
C LEU A 505 4.66 6.59 7.35
N LEU A 506 4.72 7.24 6.19
CA LEU A 506 4.17 6.71 4.94
C LEU A 506 5.18 6.85 3.81
N THR A 507 5.50 5.75 3.14
CA THR A 507 6.25 5.80 1.87
C THR A 507 5.45 6.61 0.85
N VAL A 508 6.12 7.46 0.07
CA VAL A 508 5.45 8.25 -0.97
C VAL A 508 5.47 7.45 -2.28
N PRO A 509 4.33 6.88 -2.72
CA PRO A 509 4.26 6.18 -3.99
C PRO A 509 4.25 7.15 -5.17
N SER A 510 4.48 6.62 -6.38
CA SER A 510 4.22 7.35 -7.61
C SER A 510 2.72 7.49 -7.84
N ALA A 511 2.24 8.72 -7.96
CA ALA A 511 0.86 9.04 -8.29
C ALA A 511 0.75 9.37 -9.79
N LEU A 512 0.77 8.32 -10.61
CA LEU A 512 0.83 8.44 -12.06
C LEU A 512 -0.41 9.12 -12.64
N THR A 513 -0.20 10.04 -13.59
CA THR A 513 -1.31 10.60 -14.41
C THR A 513 -1.40 9.92 -15.76
N SER A 514 -0.35 9.20 -16.16
CA SER A 514 -0.33 8.41 -17.39
C SER A 514 0.36 7.07 -17.19
N ILE A 515 -0.02 6.09 -18.01
CA ILE A 515 0.63 4.80 -18.12
C ILE A 515 1.17 4.61 -19.53
N THR A 516 2.28 3.89 -19.64
CA THR A 516 2.82 3.49 -20.92
C THR A 516 2.13 2.22 -21.36
N LEU A 517 1.39 2.27 -22.47
CA LEU A 517 0.78 1.09 -23.06
C LEU A 517 1.82 0.32 -23.88
N PRO A 518 1.82 -1.02 -23.82
CA PRO A 518 2.66 -1.81 -24.71
C PRO A 518 2.30 -1.49 -26.17
N PRO A 519 3.27 -1.54 -27.10
CA PRO A 519 3.00 -1.32 -28.50
C PRO A 519 1.99 -2.38 -28.99
N VAL A 520 0.84 -1.92 -29.46
CA VAL A 520 -0.20 -2.80 -30.01
C VAL A 520 0.16 -3.11 -31.46
N GLY A 521 0.45 -4.37 -31.76
CA GLY A 521 0.55 -4.84 -33.15
C GLY A 521 -0.85 -4.89 -33.76
N SER A 522 -1.05 -4.24 -34.90
CA SER A 522 -2.34 -4.20 -35.59
C SER A 522 -2.78 -5.60 -36.04
N SER A 523 -3.93 -6.03 -35.48
CA SER A 523 -4.94 -6.99 -35.95
C SER A 523 -4.56 -8.43 -36.37
N TYR A 524 -5.25 -9.38 -35.72
CA TYR A 524 -5.63 -10.65 -36.35
C TYR A 524 -6.38 -10.33 -37.65
N ARG A 525 -5.77 -10.60 -38.81
CA ARG A 525 -6.54 -10.84 -40.03
C ARG A 525 -7.13 -12.23 -39.90
N ALA A 526 -8.46 -12.32 -39.77
CA ALA A 526 -9.16 -13.56 -40.02
C ALA A 526 -8.78 -14.03 -41.43
N VAL A 527 -8.03 -15.12 -41.52
CA VAL A 527 -7.98 -15.92 -42.74
C VAL A 527 -9.18 -16.85 -42.61
N LEU A 528 -10.29 -16.46 -43.23
CA LEU A 528 -11.31 -17.44 -43.59
C LEU A 528 -10.74 -18.25 -44.78
N PRO A 529 -10.89 -19.58 -44.76
CA PRO A 529 -10.39 -20.46 -45.82
C PRO A 529 -11.03 -20.19 -47.19
#